data_AF-A0A257QDM2-F1
#
_entry.id   AF-A0A257QDM2-F1
#
_cell.length_a   1.000
_cell.length_b   1.000
_cell.length_c   1.000
_cell.angle_alpha   90.00
_cell.angle_beta   90.00
_cell.angle_gamma   90.00
#
_symmetry.space_group_name_H-M   'P 1'
#
loop_
_entity.id
_entity.type
_entity.pdbx_description
1 polymer ?
#
loop_
_entity_poly.entity_id
_entity_poly.type
_entity_poly.pdbx_seq_one_letter_code
_entity_poly.pdbx_strand_id
1 'polypeptide(L)'
;MVNNPAPHRKSPYSAAFKPLPAPAPLALAVASAIAFTLSLPAAFAADTALPAITIAADALVDPNTARITPNNPSLAPGADVTDQLASIAGVWSSRKSGHGNDLIIRGQRNNQINTWLDGASIQGACPNRMDPPTSFGTLIGYDRVIVDKGVNSLQYGAGGSGGTIRMERDTAALAEQTGVHGKIDYSLNSNGLNGQGGADVLASNGQAYLRAIGSMANGSNYTDGNGTEVPASYKQRTG
;
A
#
# COMPACT_ATOMS: atom_id res chain seq x y z
N MET A 1 18.29 53.62 -92.03
CA MET A 1 17.35 52.67 -91.39
C MET A 1 16.90 53.26 -90.06
N VAL A 2 15.69 53.81 -90.06
CA VAL A 2 14.63 53.79 -89.02
C VAL A 2 15.05 53.34 -87.61
N ASN A 3 15.07 54.23 -86.61
CA ASN A 3 14.01 54.35 -85.57
C ASN A 3 14.41 55.33 -84.43
N ASN A 4 13.52 56.30 -84.20
CA ASN A 4 13.37 57.14 -82.98
C ASN A 4 12.41 56.36 -82.01
N PRO A 5 12.15 56.69 -80.71
CA PRO A 5 12.01 58.04 -80.12
C PRO A 5 12.55 58.25 -78.67
N ALA A 6 13.15 59.42 -78.38
CA ALA A 6 12.58 60.52 -77.55
C ALA A 6 12.95 60.48 -76.03
N PRO A 7 12.65 61.52 -75.22
CA PRO A 7 13.65 62.49 -74.73
C PRO A 7 13.68 62.63 -73.19
N HIS A 8 14.57 63.46 -72.64
CA HIS A 8 14.24 64.54 -71.67
C HIS A 8 15.38 64.98 -70.72
N ARG A 9 15.49 66.31 -70.62
CA ARG A 9 15.70 67.17 -69.42
C ARG A 9 17.03 67.16 -68.64
N LYS A 10 17.66 68.34 -68.73
CA LYS A 10 18.40 69.16 -67.75
C LYS A 10 18.61 68.57 -66.34
N SER A 11 19.85 68.61 -65.87
CA SER A 11 20.20 68.58 -64.45
C SER A 11 20.96 69.87 -64.06
N PRO A 12 20.42 70.67 -63.13
CA PRO A 12 21.18 71.70 -62.41
C PRO A 12 21.80 71.12 -61.13
N TYR A 13 22.51 71.94 -60.36
CA TYR A 13 23.08 71.70 -59.01
C TYR A 13 24.61 71.51 -58.93
N SER A 14 25.30 72.65 -58.90
CA SER A 14 26.52 72.86 -58.12
C SER A 14 26.10 73.35 -56.74
N ALA A 15 26.46 72.65 -55.67
CA ALA A 15 26.26 73.10 -54.30
C ALA A 15 27.55 72.96 -53.49
N ALA A 16 27.98 74.09 -52.92
CA ALA A 16 29.15 74.23 -52.06
C ALA A 16 28.96 73.50 -50.72
N PHE A 17 30.00 72.77 -50.29
CA PHE A 17 30.05 72.10 -48.99
C PHE A 17 30.17 73.12 -47.85
N LYS A 18 29.24 73.07 -46.91
CA LYS A 18 29.24 73.85 -45.66
C LYS A 18 29.64 72.92 -44.50
N PRO A 19 30.55 73.31 -43.59
CA PRO A 19 30.98 72.44 -42.50
C PRO A 19 29.88 72.27 -41.44
N LEU A 20 29.77 71.06 -40.88
CA LEU A 20 28.82 70.68 -39.83
C LEU A 20 29.19 71.30 -38.46
N PRO A 21 28.21 71.71 -37.65
CA PRO A 21 28.45 72.22 -36.29
C PRO A 21 28.82 71.10 -35.31
N ALA A 22 29.72 71.41 -34.37
CA ALA A 22 30.14 70.48 -33.31
C ALA A 22 28.99 70.16 -32.33
N PRO A 23 28.83 68.90 -31.87
CA PRO A 23 27.74 68.53 -30.96
C PRO A 23 28.00 68.99 -29.52
N ALA A 24 26.93 69.45 -28.85
CA ALA A 24 26.94 69.91 -27.46
C ALA A 24 27.21 68.76 -26.46
N PRO A 25 27.85 69.03 -25.30
CA PRO A 25 28.31 67.99 -24.35
C PRO A 25 27.17 67.16 -23.73
N LEU A 26 25.93 67.66 -23.77
CA LEU A 26 24.75 66.96 -23.27
C LEU A 26 24.29 65.81 -24.18
N ALA A 27 24.53 65.92 -25.49
CA ALA A 27 24.16 64.86 -26.45
C ALA A 27 25.08 63.62 -26.32
N LEU A 28 26.34 63.83 -25.90
CA LEU A 28 27.30 62.76 -25.70
C LEU A 28 27.00 61.95 -24.42
N ALA A 29 26.53 62.61 -23.36
CA ALA A 29 26.15 61.96 -22.11
C ALA A 29 24.91 61.05 -22.25
N VAL A 30 23.92 61.49 -23.02
CA VAL A 30 22.71 60.69 -23.31
C VAL A 30 23.03 59.49 -24.21
N ALA A 31 23.92 59.67 -25.19
CA ALA A 31 24.38 58.56 -26.03
C ALA A 31 25.18 57.50 -25.24
N SER A 32 26.00 57.92 -24.27
CA SER A 32 26.73 56.99 -23.40
C SER A 32 25.83 56.23 -22.41
N ALA A 33 24.74 56.85 -21.93
CA ALA A 33 23.77 56.18 -21.06
C ALA A 33 22.95 55.12 -21.80
N ILE A 34 22.63 55.36 -23.08
CA ILE A 34 21.92 54.40 -23.94
C ILE A 34 22.85 53.25 -24.39
N ALA A 35 24.14 53.50 -24.56
CA ALA A 35 25.13 52.46 -24.88
C ALA A 35 25.43 51.54 -23.68
N PHE A 36 25.34 52.06 -22.45
CA PHE A 36 25.59 51.27 -21.24
C PHE A 36 24.40 50.37 -20.85
N THR A 37 23.16 50.74 -21.21
CA THR A 37 21.99 49.86 -21.01
C THR A 37 21.90 48.73 -22.04
N LEU A 38 22.57 48.86 -23.20
CA LEU A 38 22.55 47.85 -24.27
C LEU A 38 23.59 46.73 -24.12
N SER A 39 24.51 46.84 -23.15
CA SER A 39 25.67 45.94 -23.00
C SER A 39 25.62 45.05 -21.75
N LEU A 40 24.48 44.96 -21.06
CA LEU A 40 24.24 43.93 -20.05
C LEU A 40 24.04 42.58 -20.75
N PRO A 41 24.96 41.61 -20.63
CA PRO A 41 24.65 40.25 -21.04
C PRO A 41 23.59 39.73 -20.06
N ALA A 42 22.35 39.60 -20.54
CA ALA A 42 21.37 38.77 -19.89
C ALA A 42 21.89 37.33 -19.98
N ALA A 43 22.64 36.90 -18.97
CA ALA A 43 22.96 35.50 -18.76
C ALA A 43 21.65 34.81 -18.37
N PHE A 44 20.86 34.44 -19.36
CA PHE A 44 19.81 33.46 -19.19
C PHE A 44 20.52 32.16 -18.83
N ALA A 45 20.51 31.81 -17.54
CA ALA A 45 20.74 30.45 -17.12
C ALA A 45 19.63 29.62 -17.77
N ALA A 46 19.95 29.00 -18.92
CA ALA A 46 19.10 28.00 -19.52
C ALA A 46 19.11 26.81 -18.56
N ASP A 47 18.12 26.77 -17.68
CA ASP A 47 17.87 25.63 -16.82
C ASP A 47 17.69 24.43 -17.74
N THR A 48 18.69 23.55 -17.76
CA THR A 48 18.76 22.46 -18.71
C THR A 48 17.79 21.40 -18.21
N ALA A 49 16.53 21.53 -18.61
CA ALA A 49 15.47 20.61 -18.25
C ALA A 49 15.81 19.22 -18.81
N LEU A 50 16.38 18.37 -17.95
CA LEU A 50 16.63 16.98 -18.25
C LEU A 50 15.29 16.28 -18.54
N PRO A 51 15.22 15.39 -19.54
CA PRO A 51 14.01 14.64 -19.81
C PRO A 51 13.62 13.85 -18.56
N ALA A 52 12.34 13.91 -18.19
CA ALA A 52 11.82 13.21 -17.03
C ALA A 52 12.04 11.69 -17.21
N ILE A 53 12.83 11.11 -16.31
CA ILE A 53 12.99 9.65 -16.23
C ILE A 53 11.81 9.12 -15.44
N THR A 54 10.90 8.42 -16.12
CA THR A 54 9.82 7.69 -15.45
C THR A 54 10.41 6.43 -14.83
N ILE A 55 10.63 6.45 -13.52
CA ILE A 55 10.99 5.25 -12.76
C ILE A 55 9.70 4.46 -12.53
N ALA A 56 9.44 3.47 -13.38
CA ALA A 56 8.44 2.44 -13.09
C ALA A 56 9.12 1.38 -12.22
N ALA A 57 8.90 1.45 -10.90
CA ALA A 57 9.29 0.40 -9.98
C ALA A 57 8.01 -0.28 -9.48
N ASP A 58 7.97 -1.62 -9.56
CA ASP A 58 6.96 -2.38 -8.83
C ASP A 58 7.15 -2.16 -7.33
N ALA A 59 6.05 -2.19 -6.58
CA ALA A 59 6.11 -2.12 -5.13
C ALA A 59 7.07 -3.20 -4.61
N LEU A 60 8.07 -2.81 -3.81
CA LEU A 60 8.95 -3.76 -3.14
C LEU A 60 8.10 -4.66 -2.24
N VAL A 61 7.82 -5.87 -2.70
CA VAL A 61 7.19 -6.90 -1.88
C VAL A 61 8.28 -7.43 -0.96
N ASP A 62 8.19 -7.09 0.32
CA ASP A 62 9.08 -7.66 1.32
C ASP A 62 8.86 -9.18 1.39
N PRO A 63 9.84 -10.01 1.00
CA PRO A 63 9.69 -11.46 1.01
C PRO A 63 9.53 -12.03 2.43
N ASN A 64 9.84 -11.23 3.46
CA ASN A 64 9.67 -11.61 4.85
C ASN A 64 8.32 -11.15 5.44
N THR A 65 7.55 -10.30 4.77
CA THR A 65 6.27 -9.81 5.30
C THR A 65 5.13 -10.15 4.36
N ALA A 66 4.20 -10.98 4.83
CA ALA A 66 2.99 -11.34 4.08
C ALA A 66 1.75 -10.71 4.73
N ARG A 67 0.77 -10.31 3.91
CA ARG A 67 -0.51 -9.75 4.37
C ARG A 67 -1.66 -10.51 3.73
N ILE A 68 -2.62 -10.92 4.54
CA ILE A 68 -3.87 -11.56 4.11
C ILE A 68 -5.05 -10.70 4.56
N THR A 69 -6.01 -10.53 3.66
CA THR A 69 -7.32 -9.95 3.98
C THR A 69 -8.30 -11.10 4.18
N PRO A 70 -8.95 -11.22 5.35
CA PRO A 70 -9.88 -12.29 5.73
C PRO A 70 -11.01 -12.65 4.74
N ASN A 71 -11.35 -11.78 3.80
CA ASN A 71 -12.42 -11.98 2.81
C ASN A 71 -11.88 -12.02 1.36
N ASN A 72 -10.64 -12.46 1.17
CA ASN A 72 -10.09 -12.59 -0.17
C ASN A 72 -10.67 -13.83 -0.88
N PRO A 73 -11.45 -13.68 -1.98
CA PRO A 73 -12.05 -14.80 -2.69
C PRO A 73 -11.01 -15.72 -3.37
N SER A 74 -9.76 -15.27 -3.50
CA SER A 74 -8.66 -16.09 -4.02
C SER A 74 -8.12 -17.08 -2.99
N LEU A 75 -8.49 -16.97 -1.71
CA LEU A 75 -8.11 -17.91 -0.67
C LEU A 75 -9.22 -18.95 -0.50
N ALA A 76 -8.84 -20.23 -0.50
CA ALA A 76 -9.77 -21.29 -0.15
C ALA A 76 -10.29 -21.08 1.28
N PRO A 77 -11.58 -21.34 1.53
CA PRO A 77 -12.12 -21.32 2.89
C PRO A 77 -11.34 -22.25 3.81
N GLY A 78 -10.55 -21.66 4.70
CA GLY A 78 -9.89 -22.38 5.80
C GLY A 78 -10.84 -22.50 6.99
N ALA A 79 -10.93 -23.71 7.55
CA ALA A 79 -11.68 -23.99 8.78
C ALA A 79 -11.06 -23.29 10.01
N ASP A 80 -9.75 -23.01 9.94
CA ASP A 80 -8.99 -22.29 10.96
C ASP A 80 -8.14 -21.18 10.32
N VAL A 81 -7.73 -20.20 11.13
CA VAL A 81 -6.86 -19.09 10.70
C VAL A 81 -5.59 -19.61 10.04
N THR A 82 -4.93 -20.59 10.66
CA THR A 82 -3.65 -21.11 10.19
C THR A 82 -3.75 -21.82 8.84
N ASP A 83 -4.92 -22.39 8.51
CA ASP A 83 -5.14 -23.05 7.23
C ASP A 83 -5.15 -22.04 6.08
N GLN A 84 -5.67 -20.83 6.30
CA GLN A 84 -5.54 -19.74 5.33
C GLN A 84 -4.10 -19.22 5.25
N LEU A 85 -3.42 -19.09 6.40
CA LEU A 85 -2.03 -18.63 6.43
C LEU A 85 -1.06 -19.60 5.75
N ALA A 86 -1.39 -20.90 5.68
CA ALA A 86 -0.58 -21.90 4.99
C ALA A 86 -0.48 -21.69 3.47
N SER A 87 -1.31 -20.81 2.88
CA SER A 87 -1.14 -20.35 1.50
C SER A 87 0.12 -19.47 1.31
N ILE A 88 0.68 -18.92 2.39
CA ILE A 88 1.88 -18.08 2.36
C ILE A 88 3.13 -18.96 2.28
N ALA A 89 4.01 -18.66 1.32
CA ALA A 89 5.29 -19.34 1.19
C ALA A 89 6.13 -19.25 2.49
N GLY A 90 6.52 -20.42 3.01
CA GLY A 90 7.30 -20.59 4.23
C GLY A 90 6.47 -20.67 5.51
N VAL A 91 5.14 -20.64 5.41
CA VAL A 91 4.20 -20.80 6.52
C VAL A 91 3.46 -22.12 6.34
N TRP A 92 3.30 -22.86 7.44
CA TRP A 92 2.66 -24.16 7.45
C TRP A 92 1.66 -24.25 8.61
N SER A 93 0.55 -24.94 8.38
CA SER A 93 -0.43 -25.30 9.42
C SER A 93 -0.18 -26.75 9.83
N SER A 94 0.20 -26.98 11.09
CA SER A 94 0.23 -28.30 11.69
C SER A 94 -1.17 -28.64 12.17
N ARG A 95 -1.90 -29.43 11.37
CA ARG A 95 -3.26 -29.85 11.66
C ARG A 95 -3.31 -30.73 12.92
N LYS A 96 -4.13 -30.32 13.87
CA LYS A 96 -4.46 -31.08 15.09
C LYS A 96 -5.93 -31.51 15.11
N SER A 97 -6.81 -30.67 14.57
CA SER A 97 -8.25 -30.92 14.45
C SER A 97 -8.83 -30.06 13.31
N GLY A 98 -10.14 -29.83 13.28
CA GLY A 98 -10.80 -28.85 12.41
C GLY A 98 -10.54 -27.39 12.83
N HIS A 99 -10.16 -27.18 14.10
CA HIS A 99 -9.81 -25.89 14.69
C HIS A 99 -8.69 -26.08 15.74
N GLY A 100 -7.98 -25.01 16.11
CA GLY A 100 -6.88 -25.10 17.07
C GLY A 100 -5.61 -25.67 16.45
N ASN A 101 -5.42 -25.43 15.16
CA ASN A 101 -4.23 -25.82 14.42
C ASN A 101 -3.06 -24.91 14.75
N ASP A 102 -1.87 -25.46 14.61
CA ASP A 102 -0.65 -24.84 15.09
C ASP A 102 0.17 -24.23 13.93
N LEU A 103 0.63 -23.00 14.06
CA LEU A 103 1.41 -22.35 13.01
C LEU A 103 2.90 -22.67 13.11
N ILE A 104 3.50 -22.95 11.96
CA ILE A 104 4.93 -23.13 11.78
C ILE A 104 5.41 -22.12 10.73
N ILE A 105 6.44 -21.33 11.05
CA ILE A 105 7.08 -20.41 10.11
C ILE A 105 8.53 -20.82 9.95
N ARG A 106 8.95 -21.20 8.73
CA ARG A 106 10.33 -21.62 8.44
C ARG A 106 10.87 -22.68 9.43
N GLY A 107 10.02 -23.64 9.81
CA GLY A 107 10.35 -24.71 10.76
C GLY A 107 10.29 -24.32 12.24
N GLN A 108 10.10 -23.03 12.56
CA GLN A 108 9.93 -22.54 13.92
C GLN A 108 8.47 -22.60 14.34
N ARG A 109 8.21 -22.93 15.62
CA ARG A 109 6.87 -23.20 16.16
C ARG A 109 6.81 -22.84 17.64
N ASN A 110 5.65 -23.01 18.28
CA ASN A 110 5.51 -22.76 19.72
C ASN A 110 5.81 -21.29 20.06
N ASN A 111 6.45 -21.06 21.19
CA ASN A 111 6.78 -19.73 21.69
C ASN A 111 7.88 -19.05 20.84
N GLN A 112 8.32 -19.69 19.76
CA GLN A 112 9.17 -19.09 18.72
C GLN A 112 8.36 -18.25 17.74
N ILE A 113 7.03 -18.24 17.83
CA ILE A 113 6.14 -17.39 17.03
C ILE A 113 5.35 -16.49 17.97
N ASN A 114 5.51 -15.18 17.83
CA ASN A 114 4.71 -14.22 18.58
C ASN A 114 3.35 -14.06 17.91
N THR A 115 2.27 -14.02 18.70
CA THR A 115 0.91 -13.79 18.18
C THR A 115 0.29 -12.59 18.87
N TRP A 116 -0.20 -11.67 18.06
CA TRP A 116 -0.83 -10.43 18.52
C TRP A 116 -2.23 -10.30 17.93
N LEU A 117 -3.19 -10.05 18.80
CA LEU A 117 -4.57 -9.80 18.46
C LEU A 117 -4.88 -8.34 18.82
N ASP A 118 -5.04 -7.51 17.80
CA ASP A 118 -5.35 -6.08 17.91
C ASP A 118 -4.49 -5.33 18.95
N GLY A 119 -3.16 -5.52 18.87
CA GLY A 119 -2.21 -4.88 19.78
C GLY A 119 -2.04 -5.55 21.14
N ALA A 120 -2.77 -6.62 21.46
CA ALA A 120 -2.54 -7.45 22.64
C ALA A 120 -1.75 -8.71 22.29
N SER A 121 -0.72 -9.03 23.10
CA SER A 121 0.04 -10.27 22.95
C SER A 121 -0.72 -11.45 23.56
N ILE A 122 -0.87 -12.54 22.82
CA ILE A 122 -1.62 -13.72 23.23
C ILE A 122 -0.70 -14.92 23.33
N GLN A 123 -0.85 -15.69 24.41
CA GLN A 123 -0.13 -16.93 24.65
C GLN A 123 -1.12 -18.07 24.91
N GLY A 124 -0.71 -19.30 24.60
CA GLY A 124 -1.50 -20.48 24.93
C GLY A 124 -1.36 -20.82 26.41
N ALA A 125 -2.42 -21.32 27.03
CA ALA A 125 -2.42 -21.68 28.44
C ALA A 125 -2.17 -23.18 28.66
N CYS A 126 -2.49 -24.03 27.69
CA CYS A 126 -2.34 -25.47 27.84
C CYS A 126 -0.89 -25.95 27.59
N PRO A 127 -0.29 -26.76 28.49
CA PRO A 127 1.04 -27.33 28.26
C PRO A 127 1.08 -28.25 27.04
N ASN A 128 -0.04 -28.93 26.73
CA ASN A 128 -0.18 -29.77 25.54
C ASN A 128 -0.57 -28.98 24.29
N ARG A 129 -0.72 -27.65 24.40
CA ARG A 129 -0.95 -26.73 23.29
C ARG A 129 -2.17 -27.10 22.45
N MET A 130 -3.27 -27.43 23.13
CA MET A 130 -4.58 -27.63 22.52
C MET A 130 -5.24 -26.31 22.10
N ASP A 131 -4.76 -25.20 22.66
CA ASP A 131 -5.21 -23.82 22.47
C ASP A 131 -4.06 -22.93 21.93
N PRO A 132 -3.56 -23.18 20.70
CA PRO A 132 -2.52 -22.31 20.15
C PRO A 132 -3.01 -20.86 20.09
N PRO A 133 -2.15 -19.84 20.30
CA PRO A 133 -2.58 -18.44 20.33
C PRO A 133 -3.43 -17.98 19.14
N THR A 134 -3.18 -18.55 17.97
CA THR A 134 -3.92 -18.28 16.73
C THR A 134 -5.38 -18.71 16.78
N SER A 135 -5.75 -19.68 17.63
CA SER A 135 -7.13 -20.17 17.74
C SER A 135 -8.07 -19.19 18.44
N PHE A 136 -7.52 -18.21 19.18
CA PHE A 136 -8.31 -17.17 19.84
C PHE A 136 -8.77 -16.06 18.88
N GLY A 137 -8.15 -15.96 17.69
CA GLY A 137 -8.55 -15.01 16.66
C GLY A 137 -9.54 -15.63 15.67
N THR A 138 -10.60 -14.92 15.30
CA THR A 138 -11.45 -15.28 14.17
C THR A 138 -11.16 -14.33 13.02
N LEU A 139 -10.92 -14.85 11.81
CA LEU A 139 -10.56 -14.03 10.66
C LEU A 139 -11.60 -12.92 10.37
N ILE A 140 -12.88 -13.23 10.57
CA ILE A 140 -14.01 -12.31 10.39
C ILE A 140 -13.85 -11.03 11.22
N GLY A 141 -13.36 -11.16 12.46
CA GLY A 141 -13.24 -10.05 13.39
C GLY A 141 -12.05 -9.11 13.15
N TYR A 142 -11.21 -9.40 12.15
CA TYR A 142 -10.03 -8.58 11.83
C TYR A 142 -10.10 -8.09 10.39
N ASP A 143 -9.40 -7.00 10.10
CA ASP A 143 -9.36 -6.38 8.77
C ASP A 143 -8.18 -6.89 7.95
N ARG A 144 -7.09 -7.27 8.64
CA ARG A 144 -5.90 -7.85 8.04
C ARG A 144 -5.20 -8.80 9.00
N VAL A 145 -4.53 -9.79 8.43
CA VAL A 145 -3.56 -10.63 9.13
C VAL A 145 -2.19 -10.42 8.48
N ILE A 146 -1.20 -10.06 9.29
CA ILE A 146 0.16 -9.81 8.87
C ILE A 146 1.06 -10.89 9.46
N VAL A 147 1.89 -11.49 8.62
CA VAL A 147 2.87 -12.50 9.00
C VAL A 147 4.25 -11.97 8.68
N ASP A 148 4.97 -11.60 9.74
CA ASP A 148 6.38 -11.21 9.70
C ASP A 148 7.22 -12.48 9.93
N LYS A 149 7.99 -12.90 8.92
CA LYS A 149 8.78 -14.14 8.92
C LYS A 149 10.19 -13.87 9.44
N GLY A 150 10.50 -14.41 10.61
CA GLY A 150 11.74 -14.13 11.34
C GLY A 150 11.68 -12.81 12.12
N VAL A 151 12.81 -12.40 12.69
CA VAL A 151 12.91 -11.22 13.55
C VAL A 151 13.13 -9.96 12.70
N ASN A 152 12.05 -9.36 12.22
CA ASN A 152 12.09 -8.12 11.44
C ASN A 152 11.89 -6.85 12.31
N SER A 153 11.31 -7.00 13.50
CA SER A 153 11.00 -5.90 14.42
C SER A 153 11.09 -6.38 15.86
N LEU A 154 11.53 -5.49 16.75
CA LEU A 154 11.57 -5.73 18.19
C LEU A 154 10.34 -5.15 18.93
N GLN A 155 9.42 -4.51 18.20
CA GLN A 155 8.24 -3.87 18.79
C GLN A 155 7.22 -4.88 19.32
N TYR A 156 7.21 -6.10 18.79
CA TYR A 156 6.17 -7.10 19.03
C TYR A 156 6.60 -8.19 20.03
N GLY A 157 7.30 -7.76 21.08
CA GLY A 157 7.73 -8.60 22.19
C GLY A 157 9.06 -9.31 21.95
N ALA A 158 9.71 -9.70 23.04
CA ALA A 158 10.88 -10.58 23.01
C ALA A 158 10.46 -12.02 22.69
N GLY A 159 11.40 -12.83 22.19
CA GLY A 159 11.06 -14.14 21.63
C GLY A 159 10.68 -14.03 20.16
N GLY A 160 9.98 -15.03 19.60
CA GLY A 160 9.51 -14.91 18.22
C GLY A 160 10.59 -15.13 17.15
N SER A 161 11.61 -15.98 17.38
CA SER A 161 12.69 -16.23 16.40
C SER A 161 12.19 -16.68 15.02
N GLY A 162 11.04 -17.34 14.97
CA GLY A 162 10.37 -17.74 13.74
C GLY A 162 9.53 -16.65 13.09
N GLY A 163 9.13 -15.63 13.86
CA GLY A 163 8.34 -14.52 13.36
C GLY A 163 7.22 -14.07 14.29
N THR A 164 6.40 -13.18 13.74
CA THR A 164 5.25 -12.59 14.41
C THR A 164 4.02 -12.65 13.51
N ILE A 165 2.89 -13.07 14.07
CA ILE A 165 1.57 -12.96 13.44
C ILE A 165 0.82 -11.83 14.14
N ARG A 166 0.24 -10.93 13.35
CA ARG A 166 -0.58 -9.82 13.85
C ARG A 166 -1.93 -9.84 13.17
N MET A 167 -3.00 -9.89 13.94
CA MET A 167 -4.35 -9.69 13.44
C MET A 167 -4.77 -8.29 13.86
N GLU A 168 -5.05 -7.42 12.90
CA GLU A 168 -5.27 -5.99 13.15
C GLU A 168 -6.65 -5.54 12.67
N ARG A 169 -7.20 -4.56 13.40
CA ARG A 169 -8.45 -3.90 13.06
C ARG A 169 -8.17 -2.44 12.68
N ASP A 170 -8.75 -1.98 11.58
CA ASP A 170 -8.66 -0.60 11.11
C ASP A 170 -9.82 0.25 11.65
N THR A 171 -10.16 0.07 12.94
CA THR A 171 -11.36 0.69 13.56
C THR A 171 -11.34 2.21 13.43
N ALA A 172 -10.20 2.85 13.66
CA ALA A 172 -10.07 4.31 13.62
C ALA A 172 -10.33 4.86 12.21
N ALA A 173 -9.69 4.28 11.18
CA ALA A 173 -9.86 4.69 9.79
C ALA A 173 -11.29 4.46 9.26
N LEU A 174 -11.95 3.39 9.72
CA LEU A 174 -13.38 3.17 9.42
C LEU A 174 -14.28 4.16 10.16
N ALA A 175 -13.94 4.52 11.41
CA ALA A 175 -14.70 5.47 12.20
C ALA A 175 -14.56 6.93 11.73
N GLU A 176 -13.48 7.30 11.04
CA GLU A 176 -13.36 8.62 10.40
C GLU A 176 -14.45 8.86 9.35
N GLN A 177 -14.96 7.78 8.74
CA GLN A 177 -16.04 7.86 7.76
C GLN A 177 -17.39 7.85 8.48
N THR A 178 -18.10 8.98 8.47
CA THR A 178 -19.45 9.09 9.02
C THR A 178 -20.42 8.12 8.33
N GLY A 179 -21.23 7.43 9.12
CA GLY A 179 -22.22 6.47 8.62
C GLY A 179 -22.09 5.09 9.23
N VAL A 180 -22.69 4.10 8.55
CA VAL A 180 -22.64 2.69 8.94
C VAL A 180 -21.80 1.94 7.91
N HIS A 181 -20.77 1.27 8.39
CA HIS A 181 -19.87 0.43 7.62
C HIS A 181 -19.95 -0.99 8.14
N GLY A 182 -19.72 -1.96 7.28
CA GLY A 182 -19.63 -3.31 7.76
C GLY A 182 -19.38 -4.32 6.66
N LYS A 183 -19.14 -5.54 7.09
CA LYS A 183 -18.92 -6.71 6.25
C LYS A 183 -19.69 -7.88 6.84
N ILE A 184 -20.19 -8.73 5.94
CA ILE A 184 -20.77 -10.01 6.27
C ILE A 184 -20.08 -11.02 5.38
N ASP A 185 -19.67 -12.14 5.96
CA ASP A 185 -19.07 -13.24 5.23
C ASP A 185 -19.72 -14.56 5.63
N TYR A 186 -19.67 -15.48 4.68
CA TYR A 186 -20.10 -16.86 4.87
C TYR A 186 -19.24 -17.76 4.00
N SER A 187 -18.93 -18.94 4.49
CA SER A 187 -18.07 -19.91 3.82
C SER A 187 -18.45 -21.32 4.20
N LEU A 188 -18.28 -22.25 3.26
CA LEU A 188 -18.60 -23.66 3.40
C LEU A 188 -17.57 -24.50 2.63
N ASN A 189 -17.36 -25.73 3.06
CA ASN A 189 -16.48 -26.71 2.42
C ASN A 189 -17.19 -28.07 2.35
N SER A 190 -16.92 -28.86 1.33
CA SER A 190 -17.47 -30.21 1.22
C SER A 190 -16.83 -31.23 2.16
N ASN A 191 -15.69 -30.92 2.79
CA ASN A 191 -14.93 -31.83 3.63
C ASN A 191 -14.45 -31.17 4.93
N GLY A 192 -15.25 -31.28 6.00
CA GLY A 192 -14.88 -30.87 7.37
C GLY A 192 -15.35 -29.49 7.83
N LEU A 193 -15.81 -28.60 6.94
CA LEU A 193 -16.40 -27.30 7.32
C LEU A 193 -17.83 -27.18 6.79
N ASN A 194 -18.80 -27.46 7.65
CA ASN A 194 -20.22 -27.38 7.28
C ASN A 194 -20.66 -25.93 6.99
N GLY A 195 -20.11 -24.99 7.76
CA GLY A 195 -20.36 -23.57 7.55
C GLY A 195 -19.67 -22.70 8.59
N GLN A 196 -19.16 -21.56 8.15
CA GLN A 196 -18.73 -20.46 9.02
C GLN A 196 -19.22 -19.15 8.43
N GLY A 197 -19.42 -18.16 9.27
CA GLY A 197 -19.75 -16.83 8.83
C GLY A 197 -19.91 -15.89 10.00
N GLY A 198 -20.12 -14.63 9.68
CA GLY A 198 -20.19 -13.59 10.69
C GLY A 198 -20.42 -12.22 10.09
N ALA A 199 -20.50 -11.25 10.98
CA ALA A 199 -20.76 -9.87 10.66
C ALA A 199 -19.89 -8.98 11.52
N ASP A 200 -19.43 -7.89 10.94
CA ASP A 200 -18.72 -6.83 11.61
C ASP A 200 -19.32 -5.51 11.13
N VAL A 201 -19.91 -4.77 12.06
CA VAL A 201 -20.68 -3.57 11.80
C VAL A 201 -20.16 -2.45 12.69
N LEU A 202 -19.82 -1.32 12.07
CA LEU A 202 -19.37 -0.11 12.73
C LEU A 202 -20.30 1.04 12.34
N ALA A 203 -20.88 1.71 13.34
CA ALA A 203 -21.60 2.96 13.17
C ALA A 203 -20.78 4.11 13.74
N SER A 204 -20.52 5.15 12.95
CA SER A 204 -19.79 6.34 13.37
C SER A 204 -20.53 7.62 13.03
N ASN A 205 -20.43 8.61 13.92
CA ASN A 205 -20.86 9.98 13.67
C ASN A 205 -19.68 10.96 13.46
N GLY A 206 -18.45 10.46 13.31
CA GLY A 206 -17.23 11.26 13.13
C GLY A 206 -16.62 11.81 14.43
N GLN A 207 -17.30 11.65 15.58
CA GLN A 207 -16.78 12.00 16.92
C GLN A 207 -16.71 10.80 17.85
N ALA A 208 -17.62 9.85 17.67
CA ALA A 208 -17.71 8.60 18.40
C ALA A 208 -18.16 7.50 17.44
N TYR A 209 -17.83 6.26 17.79
CA TYR A 209 -18.25 5.08 17.05
C TYR A 209 -18.70 3.96 17.99
N LEU A 210 -19.54 3.08 17.44
CA LEU A 210 -19.92 1.82 18.05
C LEU A 210 -19.63 0.71 17.02
N ARG A 211 -18.86 -0.32 17.42
CA ARG A 211 -18.55 -1.48 16.59
C ARG A 211 -19.05 -2.74 17.27
N ALA A 212 -19.75 -3.59 16.53
CA ALA A 212 -20.23 -4.89 16.97
C ALA A 212 -19.73 -5.94 15.98
N ILE A 213 -19.10 -7.00 16.49
CA ILE A 213 -18.53 -8.10 15.72
C ILE A 213 -19.14 -9.39 16.23
N GLY A 214 -19.53 -10.29 15.35
CA GLY A 214 -20.01 -11.60 15.72
C GLY A 214 -19.66 -12.63 14.64
N SER A 215 -19.23 -13.81 15.07
CA SER A 215 -18.91 -14.91 14.16
C SER A 215 -19.33 -16.25 14.73
N MET A 216 -19.69 -17.17 13.84
CA MET A 216 -20.00 -18.55 14.17
C MET A 216 -19.36 -19.49 13.17
N ALA A 217 -18.89 -20.64 13.64
CA ALA A 217 -18.35 -21.70 12.79
C ALA A 217 -18.80 -23.07 13.30
N ASN A 218 -19.08 -23.98 12.36
CA ASN A 218 -19.49 -25.35 12.62
C ASN A 218 -18.73 -26.28 11.66
N GLY A 219 -17.79 -27.04 12.20
CA GLY A 219 -17.02 -28.04 11.48
C GLY A 219 -17.50 -29.45 11.79
N SER A 220 -17.37 -30.34 10.81
CA SER A 220 -17.63 -31.78 10.90
C SER A 220 -16.32 -32.56 10.88
N ASN A 221 -16.41 -33.88 11.05
CA ASN A 221 -15.30 -34.77 10.73
C ASN A 221 -14.97 -34.64 9.24
N TYR A 222 -13.70 -34.83 8.87
CA TYR A 222 -13.27 -34.82 7.48
C TYR A 222 -12.76 -36.19 7.06
N THR A 223 -12.82 -36.47 5.77
CA THR A 223 -12.26 -37.69 5.18
C THR A 223 -10.87 -37.42 4.65
N ASP A 224 -9.90 -38.25 5.02
CA ASP A 224 -8.52 -38.17 4.54
C ASP A 224 -8.36 -38.71 3.09
N GLY A 225 -7.14 -38.62 2.56
CA GLY A 225 -6.84 -39.09 1.20
C GLY A 225 -6.95 -40.61 1.02
N ASN A 226 -7.01 -41.39 2.11
CA ASN A 226 -7.20 -42.84 2.09
C ASN A 226 -8.67 -43.23 2.29
N GLY A 227 -9.59 -42.26 2.37
CA GLY A 227 -11.01 -42.51 2.59
C GLY A 227 -11.39 -42.77 4.06
N THR A 228 -10.49 -42.53 5.01
CA THR A 228 -10.76 -42.71 6.43
C THR A 228 -11.34 -41.44 7.04
N GLU A 229 -12.42 -41.57 7.81
CA GLU A 229 -12.99 -40.44 8.56
C GLU A 229 -12.11 -40.12 9.76
N VAL A 230 -11.71 -38.85 9.88
CA VAL A 230 -10.91 -38.32 10.97
C VAL A 230 -11.80 -37.44 11.88
N PRO A 231 -11.87 -37.76 13.19
CA PRO A 231 -12.60 -36.94 14.15
C PRO A 231 -12.01 -35.52 14.23
N ALA A 232 -12.81 -34.52 13.85
CA ALA A 232 -12.35 -33.13 13.75
C ALA A 232 -13.46 -32.09 13.97
N SER A 233 -14.67 -32.54 14.33
CA SER A 233 -15.82 -31.65 14.50
C SER A 233 -15.61 -30.61 15.60
N TYR A 234 -16.14 -29.41 15.37
CA TYR A 234 -16.08 -28.30 16.32
C TYR A 234 -17.24 -27.33 16.12
N LYS A 235 -17.58 -26.59 17.18
CA LYS A 235 -18.52 -25.47 17.15
C LYS A 235 -17.90 -24.28 17.85
N GLN A 236 -17.92 -23.15 17.18
CA GLN A 236 -17.37 -21.90 17.71
C GLN A 236 -18.40 -20.78 17.56
N ARG A 237 -18.51 -19.95 18.59
CA ARG A 237 -19.28 -18.71 18.60
C ARG A 237 -18.44 -17.65 19.29
N THR A 238 -18.33 -16.48 18.66
CA THR A 238 -17.58 -15.34 19.16
C THR A 238 -18.43 -14.09 18.92
N GLY A 239 -18.45 -13.17 19.87
CA GLY A 239 -19.20 -11.91 19.83
C GLY A 239 -18.62 -10.90 20.80
#